data_AF-A0A8H4AYD6-F1
#
_entry.id   AF-A0A8H4AYD6-F1
#
_cell.length_a   1.000
_cell.length_b   1.000
_cell.length_c   1.000
_cell.angle_alpha   90.00
_cell.angle_beta   90.00
_cell.angle_gamma   90.00
#
_symmetry.space_group_name_H-M   'P 1'
#
loop_
_entity.id
_entity.type
_entity.pdbx_description
1 polymer ?
#
loop_
_entity_poly.entity_id
_entity_poly.type
_entity_poly.pdbx_seq_one_letter_code
_entity_poly.pdbx_strand_id
1 'polypeptide(L)'
;MSEYANFASTREALKTIFSQASDKEITIYEKQLDGVKNLDPILIISPNQAWINQQGLPAYYTVMDGFATNGLQNRRRDKNSRCVFHFADITELYTTRDNIYNLFPNAFYDSPSRQAQIPNAQLQPIGTAWILTKVGVRKSDFGVDNRFFLII
;
A
#
# COMPACT_ATOMS: atom_id res chain seq x y z
N MET A 1 16.10 -27.96 -8.81
CA MET A 1 15.41 -26.69 -9.08
C MET A 1 15.44 -25.87 -7.80
N SER A 2 15.77 -24.58 -7.86
CA SER A 2 15.71 -23.71 -6.68
C SER A 2 14.26 -23.59 -6.21
N GLU A 3 14.03 -23.70 -4.90
CA GLU A 3 12.71 -23.56 -4.24
C GLU A 3 12.02 -22.23 -4.59
N TYR A 4 12.78 -21.24 -5.09
CA TYR A 4 12.29 -19.90 -5.40
C TYR A 4 12.23 -19.57 -6.91
N ALA A 5 12.33 -20.57 -7.78
CA ALA A 5 12.41 -20.35 -9.23
C ALA A 5 11.18 -19.64 -9.82
N ASN A 6 10.00 -19.86 -9.22
CA ASN A 6 8.72 -19.33 -9.72
C ASN A 6 8.37 -17.93 -9.18
N PHE A 7 9.12 -17.41 -8.21
CA PHE A 7 8.85 -16.06 -7.69
C PHE A 7 9.50 -15.00 -8.58
N ALA A 8 8.78 -13.89 -8.76
CA ALA A 8 9.30 -12.71 -9.42
C ALA A 8 10.51 -12.16 -8.64
N SER A 9 11.43 -11.50 -9.35
CA SER A 9 12.39 -10.65 -8.68
C SER A 9 11.67 -9.47 -8.01
N THR A 10 12.24 -8.95 -6.93
CA THR A 10 11.70 -7.75 -6.26
C THR A 10 11.58 -6.57 -7.24
N ARG A 11 12.52 -6.44 -8.17
CA ARG A 11 12.49 -5.41 -9.21
C ARG A 11 11.34 -5.59 -10.20
N GLU A 12 11.09 -6.82 -10.66
CA GLU A 12 9.95 -7.13 -11.53
C GLU A 12 8.62 -6.82 -10.82
N ALA A 13 8.48 -7.23 -9.56
CA ALA A 13 7.30 -6.91 -8.77
C ALA A 13 7.05 -5.39 -8.67
N LEU A 14 8.10 -4.62 -8.35
CA LEU A 14 8.01 -3.16 -8.30
C LEU A 14 7.63 -2.53 -9.64
N LYS A 15 8.14 -3.06 -10.76
CA LYS A 15 7.76 -2.60 -12.11
C LYS A 15 6.31 -2.94 -12.47
N THR A 16 5.79 -4.06 -11.98
CA THR A 16 4.37 -4.40 -12.14
C THR A 16 3.49 -3.43 -11.32
N ILE A 17 3.85 -3.19 -10.07
CA ILE A 17 3.09 -2.34 -9.14
C ILE A 17 3.12 -0.87 -9.57
N PHE A 18 4.31 -0.37 -9.92
CA PHE A 18 4.54 1.00 -10.37
C PHE A 18 4.86 1.04 -11.87
N SER A 19 3.90 0.62 -12.69
CA SER A 19 4.09 0.50 -14.15
C SER A 19 4.51 1.78 -14.87
N GLN A 20 4.26 2.94 -14.25
CA GLN A 20 4.63 4.26 -14.78
C GLN A 20 5.91 4.85 -14.15
N ALA A 21 6.51 4.18 -13.16
CA ALA A 21 7.72 4.67 -12.51
C ALA A 21 8.96 4.44 -13.38
N SER A 22 9.87 5.41 -13.37
CA SER A 22 11.18 5.32 -14.00
C SER A 22 12.05 4.25 -13.33
N ASP A 23 13.04 3.72 -14.05
CA ASP A 23 14.02 2.78 -13.48
C ASP A 23 14.78 3.36 -12.27
N LYS A 24 14.92 4.69 -12.21
CA LYS A 24 15.52 5.41 -11.07
C LYS A 24 14.62 5.32 -9.83
N GLU A 25 13.32 5.57 -9.98
CA GLU A 25 12.34 5.43 -8.90
C GLU A 25 12.23 3.98 -8.42
N ILE A 26 12.17 3.01 -9.36
CA ILE A 26 12.19 1.58 -9.03
C ILE A 26 13.42 1.23 -8.19
N THR A 27 14.59 1.76 -8.53
CA THR A 27 15.83 1.52 -7.76
C THR A 27 15.77 2.14 -6.36
N ILE A 28 15.09 3.27 -6.18
CA ILE A 28 14.87 3.88 -4.87
C ILE A 28 13.95 2.98 -4.03
N TYR A 29 12.83 2.52 -4.59
CA TYR A 29 11.90 1.61 -3.90
C TYR A 29 12.58 0.28 -3.55
N GLU A 30 13.35 -0.29 -4.47
CA GLU A 30 14.11 -1.52 -4.23
C GLU A 30 15.05 -1.39 -3.03
N LYS A 31 15.82 -0.28 -2.95
CA LYS A 31 16.68 0.03 -1.80
C LYS A 31 15.90 0.23 -0.50
N GLN A 32 14.66 0.72 -0.56
CA GLN A 32 13.84 0.81 0.65
C GLN A 32 13.57 -0.58 1.22
N LEU A 33 13.38 -1.56 0.35
CA LEU A 33 13.08 -2.95 0.72
C LEU A 33 14.30 -3.73 1.23
N ASP A 34 15.54 -3.34 0.92
CA ASP A 34 16.76 -4.10 1.27
C ASP A 34 16.86 -4.50 2.76
N GLY A 35 16.38 -3.65 3.66
CA GLY A 35 16.40 -3.91 5.12
C GLY A 35 15.18 -4.64 5.68
N VAL A 36 14.20 -5.01 4.84
CA VAL A 36 13.01 -5.75 5.28
C VAL A 36 13.36 -7.22 5.49
N LYS A 37 12.94 -7.79 6.62
CA LYS A 37 13.18 -9.21 6.90
C LYS A 37 12.34 -10.07 5.96
N ASN A 38 12.77 -11.29 5.72
CA ASN A 38 11.96 -12.23 4.97
C ASN A 38 10.63 -12.47 5.69
N LEU A 39 9.55 -12.59 4.92
CA LEU A 39 8.18 -12.80 5.38
C LEU A 39 7.48 -11.62 6.07
N ASP A 40 8.18 -10.53 6.39
CA ASP A 40 7.54 -9.30 6.86
C ASP A 40 6.68 -8.71 5.72
N PRO A 41 5.40 -8.36 5.95
CA PRO A 41 4.54 -7.83 4.91
C PRO A 41 4.87 -6.37 4.62
N ILE A 42 4.91 -6.05 3.34
CA ILE A 42 5.07 -4.70 2.82
C ILE A 42 3.77 -4.33 2.12
N LEU A 43 3.13 -3.25 2.58
CA LEU A 43 2.02 -2.64 1.87
C LEU A 43 2.60 -1.65 0.86
N ILE A 44 2.21 -1.79 -0.40
CA ILE A 44 2.50 -0.81 -1.44
C ILE A 44 1.17 -0.24 -1.94
N ILE A 45 1.04 1.08 -1.93
CA ILE A 45 -0.14 1.78 -2.41
C ILE A 45 0.22 2.47 -3.72
N SER A 46 -0.37 2.01 -4.83
CA SER A 46 -0.32 2.75 -6.09
C SER A 46 -1.47 3.78 -6.12
N PRO A 47 -1.20 5.06 -6.40
CA PRO A 47 -2.18 6.14 -6.25
C PRO A 47 -3.36 6.02 -7.22
N ASN A 48 -4.57 6.39 -6.77
CA ASN A 48 -5.72 6.58 -7.63
C ASN A 48 -5.86 8.06 -8.02
N GLN A 49 -5.57 8.38 -9.28
CA GLN A 49 -5.63 9.76 -9.76
C GLN A 49 -7.05 10.36 -9.70
N ALA A 50 -8.10 9.56 -9.86
CA ALA A 50 -9.48 10.05 -9.77
C ALA A 50 -9.80 10.53 -8.34
N TRP A 51 -9.33 9.79 -7.33
CA TRP A 51 -9.46 10.19 -5.93
C TRP A 51 -8.66 11.45 -5.62
N ILE A 52 -7.41 11.53 -6.09
CA ILE A 52 -6.56 12.72 -5.92
C ILE A 52 -7.17 13.94 -6.58
N ASN A 53 -7.77 13.81 -7.76
CA ASN A 53 -8.45 14.90 -8.45
C ASN A 53 -9.69 15.39 -7.68
N GLN A 54 -10.37 14.49 -6.96
CA GLN A 54 -11.56 14.81 -6.17
C GLN A 54 -11.22 15.44 -4.80
N GLN A 55 -10.23 14.91 -4.09
CA GLN A 55 -9.91 15.28 -2.70
C GLN A 55 -8.70 16.20 -2.58
N GLY A 56 -7.86 16.27 -3.62
CA GLY A 56 -6.64 17.05 -3.65
C GLY A 56 -5.40 16.28 -3.18
N LEU A 57 -4.24 16.67 -3.74
CA LEU A 57 -2.94 16.12 -3.38
C LEU A 57 -2.57 16.30 -1.88
N PRO A 58 -2.90 17.43 -1.21
CA PRO A 58 -2.65 17.56 0.22
C PRO A 58 -3.40 16.50 1.05
N ALA A 59 -4.66 16.23 0.72
CA ALA A 59 -5.45 15.20 1.40
C ALA A 59 -4.84 13.80 1.19
N TYR A 60 -4.38 13.51 -0.02
CA TYR A 60 -3.66 12.27 -0.32
C TYR A 60 -2.42 12.10 0.57
N TYR A 61 -1.59 13.14 0.69
CA TYR A 61 -0.40 13.10 1.55
C TYR A 61 -0.75 12.94 3.02
N THR A 62 -1.81 13.57 3.52
CA THR A 62 -2.26 13.38 4.90
C THR A 62 -2.60 11.91 5.19
N VAL A 63 -3.30 11.23 4.29
CA VAL A 63 -3.63 9.81 4.48
C VAL A 63 -2.38 8.92 4.40
N MET A 64 -1.49 9.15 3.43
CA MET A 64 -0.24 8.40 3.31
C MET A 64 0.68 8.63 4.52
N ASP A 65 0.74 9.86 5.03
CA ASP A 65 1.47 10.18 6.26
C ASP A 65 0.84 9.51 7.48
N GLY A 66 -0.49 9.36 7.49
CA GLY A 66 -1.23 8.51 8.42
C GLY A 66 -0.71 7.07 8.41
N PHE A 67 -0.72 6.40 7.25
CA PHE A 67 -0.17 5.04 7.14
C PHE A 67 1.28 4.97 7.60
N ALA A 68 2.09 5.99 7.28
CA ALA A 68 3.50 6.03 7.63
C ALA A 68 3.74 6.13 9.15
N THR A 69 2.82 6.74 9.91
CA THR A 69 3.06 7.16 11.30
C THR A 69 2.10 6.55 12.33
N ASN A 70 0.98 5.94 11.91
CA ASN A 70 -0.01 5.39 12.83
C ASN A 70 0.63 4.41 13.84
N GLY A 71 0.36 4.62 15.12
CA GLY A 71 0.88 3.79 16.22
C GLY A 71 2.38 3.96 16.52
N LEU A 72 3.09 4.85 15.82
CA LEU A 72 4.54 5.02 15.97
C LEU A 72 4.88 6.32 16.72
N GLN A 73 5.89 6.25 17.60
CA GLN A 73 6.44 7.41 18.30
C GLN A 73 7.68 7.93 17.55
N ASN A 74 7.59 9.12 16.94
CA ASN A 74 8.70 9.80 16.23
C ASN A 74 9.40 8.93 15.17
N ARG A 75 8.66 7.99 14.56
CA ARG A 75 9.17 7.07 13.54
C ARG A 75 8.21 6.99 12.36
N ARG A 76 8.74 6.56 11.22
CA ARG A 76 7.96 6.29 10.01
C ARG A 76 8.33 4.94 9.43
N ARG A 77 7.33 4.23 8.90
CA ARG A 77 7.51 2.91 8.27
C ARG A 77 7.77 2.96 6.76
N ASP A 78 7.81 4.15 6.17
CA ASP A 78 7.80 4.33 4.71
C ASP A 78 9.08 4.94 4.12
N LYS A 79 10.07 5.27 4.97
CA LYS A 79 11.28 6.02 4.56
C LYS A 79 10.94 7.31 3.76
N ASN A 80 9.82 7.97 4.09
CA ASN A 80 9.27 9.15 3.41
C ASN A 80 8.84 8.92 1.95
N SER A 81 8.63 7.68 1.52
CA SER A 81 8.15 7.36 0.18
C SER A 81 6.69 7.70 -0.06
N ARG A 82 5.86 7.66 0.99
CA ARG A 82 4.39 7.78 0.93
C ARG A 82 3.72 6.77 -0.02
N CYS A 83 4.36 5.64 -0.28
CA CYS A 83 3.79 4.59 -1.12
C CYS A 83 4.24 3.17 -0.75
N VAL A 84 5.37 2.99 -0.08
CA VAL A 84 5.89 1.70 0.38
C VAL A 84 5.95 1.72 1.90
N PHE A 85 5.20 0.85 2.58
CA PHE A 85 5.04 0.85 4.04
C PHE A 85 5.40 -0.51 4.62
N HIS A 86 6.26 -0.51 5.64
CA HIS A 86 6.74 -1.73 6.26
C HIS A 86 5.95 -2.06 7.54
N PHE A 87 5.66 -3.33 7.75
CA PHE A 87 5.00 -3.82 8.96
C PHE A 87 5.77 -5.01 9.53
N ALA A 88 5.75 -5.15 10.85
CA ALA A 88 6.38 -6.27 11.53
C ALA A 88 5.65 -7.59 11.25
N ASP A 89 4.33 -7.52 11.06
CA ASP A 89 3.48 -8.66 10.75
C ASP A 89 2.16 -8.22 10.12
N ILE A 90 1.34 -9.20 9.73
CA ILE A 90 0.06 -8.96 9.08
C ILE A 90 -0.98 -8.33 10.03
N THR A 91 -0.86 -8.58 11.34
CA THR A 91 -1.75 -8.02 12.35
C THR A 91 -1.53 -6.52 12.49
N GLU A 92 -0.29 -6.06 12.52
CA GLU A 92 0.05 -4.64 12.54
C GLU A 92 -0.45 -3.92 11.28
N LEU A 93 -0.31 -4.58 10.11
CA LEU A 93 -0.78 -4.05 8.83
C LEU A 93 -2.29 -3.80 8.84
N TYR A 94 -3.10 -4.79 9.23
CA TYR A 94 -4.55 -4.63 9.24
C TYR A 94 -5.06 -3.78 10.41
N THR A 95 -4.39 -3.81 11.57
CA THR A 95 -4.68 -2.85 12.65
C THR A 95 -4.47 -1.42 12.19
N THR A 96 -3.38 -1.16 11.46
CA THR A 96 -3.10 0.14 10.86
C THR A 96 -4.18 0.50 9.84
N ARG A 97 -4.56 -0.42 8.96
CA ARG A 97 -5.65 -0.22 7.99
C ARG A 97 -6.93 0.24 8.68
N ASP A 98 -7.34 -0.43 9.77
CA ASP A 98 -8.58 -0.10 10.49
C ASP A 98 -8.49 1.25 11.19
N ASN A 99 -7.34 1.58 11.79
CA ASN A 99 -7.11 2.90 12.36
C ASN A 99 -7.15 4.00 11.31
N ILE A 100 -6.59 3.76 10.13
CA ILE A 100 -6.60 4.71 9.02
C ILE A 100 -8.01 4.89 8.46
N TYR A 101 -8.81 3.83 8.40
CA TYR A 101 -10.24 3.95 8.08
C TYR A 101 -10.97 4.85 9.08
N ASN A 102 -10.75 4.68 10.38
CA ASN A 102 -11.39 5.50 11.41
C ASN A 102 -10.98 6.97 11.32
N LEU A 103 -9.74 7.27 10.93
CA LEU A 103 -9.23 8.64 10.80
C LEU A 103 -9.62 9.29 9.46
N PHE A 104 -9.64 8.53 8.38
CA PHE A 104 -9.82 9.00 7.00
C PHE A 104 -10.81 8.11 6.23
N PRO A 105 -12.09 8.09 6.63
CA PRO A 105 -13.07 7.20 6.01
C PRO A 105 -13.26 7.46 4.51
N ASN A 106 -13.04 8.70 4.05
CA ASN A 106 -13.10 9.09 2.64
C ASN A 106 -11.97 8.51 1.77
N ALA A 107 -10.92 7.93 2.37
CA ALA A 107 -9.86 7.23 1.62
C ALA A 107 -10.28 5.82 1.17
N PHE A 108 -11.41 5.32 1.69
CA PHE A 108 -11.90 3.96 1.48
C PHE A 108 -13.12 3.97 0.56
N TYR A 109 -13.33 2.86 -0.14
CA TYR A 109 -14.42 2.66 -1.09
C TYR A 109 -15.64 2.05 -0.39
N ASP A 110 -16.80 2.68 -0.54
CA ASP A 110 -18.07 2.09 -0.09
C ASP A 110 -18.47 0.95 -1.02
N SER A 111 -18.83 -0.21 -0.48
CA SER A 111 -19.36 -1.32 -1.27
C SER A 111 -20.60 -0.91 -2.08
N PRO A 112 -20.88 -1.53 -3.25
CA PRO A 112 -22.06 -1.20 -4.06
C PRO A 112 -23.37 -1.22 -3.26
N SER A 113 -23.49 -2.13 -2.29
CA SER A 113 -24.64 -2.20 -1.38
C SER A 113 -24.78 -0.97 -0.48
N ARG A 114 -23.67 -0.41 0.02
CA ARG A 114 -23.69 0.84 0.82
C ARG A 114 -23.92 2.06 -0.06
N GLN A 115 -23.38 2.07 -1.27
CA GLN A 115 -23.58 3.18 -2.21
C GLN A 115 -25.05 3.43 -2.53
N ALA A 116 -25.85 2.35 -2.66
CA ALA A 116 -27.29 2.46 -2.89
C ALA A 116 -28.06 3.11 -1.73
N GLN A 117 -27.44 3.26 -0.55
CA GLN A 117 -28.08 3.76 0.67
C GLN A 117 -27.62 5.17 1.06
N ILE A 118 -26.54 5.70 0.46
CA ILE A 118 -25.90 6.95 0.90
C ILE A 118 -25.79 7.93 -0.27
N PRO A 119 -26.37 9.15 -0.18
CA PRO A 119 -26.40 10.12 -1.28
C PRO A 119 -25.04 10.59 -1.80
N ASN A 120 -23.97 10.46 -1.00
CA ASN A 120 -22.61 10.92 -1.32
C ASN A 120 -21.58 9.81 -1.05
N ALA A 121 -21.86 8.60 -1.51
CA ALA A 121 -21.00 7.46 -1.27
C ALA A 121 -19.61 7.62 -1.92
N GLN A 122 -18.57 7.09 -1.29
CA GLN A 122 -17.21 7.17 -1.80
C GLN A 122 -16.98 6.08 -2.87
N LEU A 123 -16.98 6.51 -4.14
CA LEU A 123 -16.96 5.61 -5.30
C LEU A 123 -15.57 5.15 -5.71
N GLN A 124 -14.52 5.74 -5.15
CA GLN A 124 -13.13 5.44 -5.51
C GLN A 124 -12.30 5.33 -4.24
N PRO A 125 -11.49 4.28 -4.05
CA PRO A 125 -10.51 4.26 -2.97
C PRO A 125 -9.34 5.18 -3.31
N ILE A 126 -8.54 5.54 -2.31
CA ILE A 126 -7.35 6.36 -2.45
C ILE A 126 -6.28 5.77 -3.39
N GLY A 127 -6.30 4.46 -3.57
CA GLY A 127 -5.33 3.73 -4.39
C GLY A 127 -5.64 2.25 -4.46
N THR A 128 -4.72 1.52 -5.10
CA THR A 128 -4.71 0.04 -5.10
C THR A 128 -3.70 -0.42 -4.06
N ALA A 129 -4.14 -1.31 -3.17
CA ALA A 129 -3.27 -1.94 -2.18
C ALA A 129 -2.63 -3.20 -2.77
N TRP A 130 -1.31 -3.25 -2.70
CA TRP A 130 -0.51 -4.41 -3.04
C TRP A 130 0.19 -4.90 -1.79
N ILE A 131 0.11 -6.20 -1.53
CA ILE A 131 0.89 -6.83 -0.48
C ILE A 131 2.08 -7.49 -1.15
N LEU A 132 3.28 -7.15 -0.70
CA LEU A 132 4.53 -7.75 -1.14
C LEU A 132 5.21 -8.39 0.05
N THR A 133 5.67 -9.62 -0.14
CA THR A 133 6.40 -10.39 0.87
C THR A 133 7.73 -10.84 0.27
N LYS A 134 8.83 -10.61 0.99
CA LYS A 134 10.13 -11.15 0.61
C LYS A 134 10.17 -12.64 0.95
N VAL A 135 10.37 -13.47 -0.07
CA VAL A 135 10.43 -14.94 0.08
C VAL A 135 11.86 -15.48 -0.06
N GLY A 136 12.79 -14.68 -0.59
CA GLY A 136 14.19 -15.07 -0.70
C GLY A 136 15.09 -13.89 -1.10
N VAL A 137 16.37 -14.17 -1.36
CA VAL A 137 17.32 -13.15 -1.81
C VAL A 137 16.85 -12.57 -3.15
N ARG A 138 16.37 -11.32 -3.12
CA ARG A 138 15.80 -10.58 -4.27
C ARG A 138 14.58 -11.24 -4.90
N LYS A 139 13.89 -12.12 -4.17
CA LYS A 139 12.65 -12.80 -4.63
C LYS A 139 11.48 -12.35 -3.79
N SER A 140 10.38 -12.06 -4.47
CA SER A 140 9.17 -11.52 -3.85
C SER A 140 7.96 -12.28 -4.35
N ASP A 141 7.06 -12.57 -3.41
CA ASP A 141 5.66 -12.85 -3.71
C ASP A 141 4.87 -11.54 -3.56
N PHE A 142 3.90 -11.31 -4.43
CA PHE A 142 3.11 -10.09 -4.38
C PHE A 142 1.75 -10.25 -5.05
N GLY A 143 0.76 -9.52 -4.55
CA GLY A 143 -0.59 -9.54 -5.08
C GLY A 143 -1.41 -8.33 -4.66
N VAL A 144 -2.49 -8.08 -5.39
CA VAL A 144 -3.47 -7.04 -5.03
C VAL A 144 -4.37 -7.56 -3.91
N ASP A 145 -4.54 -6.77 -2.86
CA ASP A 145 -5.61 -6.98 -1.88
C ASP A 145 -6.82 -6.11 -2.26
N ASN A 146 -7.76 -6.71 -3.00
CA ASN A 146 -8.97 -6.04 -3.48
C ASN A 146 -9.94 -5.64 -2.35
N ARG A 147 -9.72 -6.11 -1.12
CA ARG A 147 -10.58 -5.81 0.03
C ARG A 147 -9.96 -4.79 0.98
N PHE A 148 -8.67 -4.47 0.81
CA PHE A 148 -7.96 -3.59 1.72
C PHE A 148 -8.67 -2.25 1.95
N PHE A 149 -9.10 -1.60 0.87
CA PHE A 149 -9.83 -0.32 0.92
C PHE A 149 -11.36 -0.46 0.88
N LEU A 150 -11.91 -1.68 0.92
CA LEU A 150 -13.36 -1.90 0.85
C LEU A 150 -13.99 -1.72 2.24
N ILE A 151 -15.04 -0.90 2.31
CA ILE A 151 -15.96 -0.86 3.46
C ILE A 151 -17.17 -1.72 3.08
N ILE A 152 -17.38 -2.78 3.85
CA ILE A 152 -18.48 -3.73 3.64
C ILE A 152 -19.73 -3.22 4.36
#